data_AF-A0A925DXX4-F1
#
_entry.id   AF-A0A925DXX4-F1
#
_cell.length_a   1.000
_cell.length_b   1.000
_cell.length_c   1.000
_cell.angle_alpha   90.00
_cell.angle_beta   90.00
_cell.angle_gamma   90.00
#
_symmetry.space_group_name_H-M   'P 1'
#
loop_
_entity.id
_entity.type
_entity.pdbx_description
1 polymer ?
#
loop_
_entity_poly.entity_id
_entity_poly.type
_entity_poly.pdbx_seq_one_letter_code
_entity_poly.pdbx_strand_id
1 'polypeptide(L)'
;MQYSKKYIHFINGRYVNEGIRITAGIVLPSFFFSYLNMLPIGFVVSLGALCVSVADTPGAVKQRFNGMFACCLLVTAISVLVSYAAVSVPVLASLITLSGFFFSMLTVYGNRSSAVGMAAMIVMVLSLQTMLYGEEIWHNAGYILAGGSWYILYSLLLYRLRPYKFIQQVLGDYIFDVAAYLRLRGDLYALQPDYEKINSQLLQQQISIEAQQNVLGDLLLNTRAIVKESTHIGRVLVKISLEVADLYESVMTTYQQYSLMHEHFDKTGILQSYQKIIYQLSAEMQEISLAIKSGFSSAPKNDTRELVVNNRKLFERLRQDYMKDENVENFVSLGRIQGNLEAIAEKVNQMHLFTSYEVTFKNEKKVSPVFGGVPATQDLRPSLLISNLHFGSNIFRHSIRVALALLVGYI
;
A
#
# COMPACT_ATOMS: atom_id res chain seq x y z
N MET A 1 16.71 -18.54 -5.52
CA MET A 1 15.26 -18.47 -5.84
C MET A 1 14.51 -17.38 -5.05
N GLN A 2 14.66 -17.25 -3.72
CA GLN A 2 13.94 -16.25 -2.92
C GLN A 2 14.29 -14.78 -3.22
N TYR A 3 15.56 -14.45 -3.44
CA TYR A 3 15.95 -13.09 -3.85
C TYR A 3 15.26 -12.68 -5.16
N SER A 4 15.18 -13.58 -6.13
CA SER A 4 14.45 -13.33 -7.39
C SER A 4 12.97 -13.01 -7.15
N LYS A 5 12.29 -13.73 -6.23
CA LYS A 5 10.89 -13.44 -5.89
C LYS A 5 10.73 -12.08 -5.20
N LYS A 6 11.65 -11.71 -4.29
CA LYS A 6 11.68 -10.37 -3.68
C LYS A 6 11.88 -9.26 -4.72
N TYR A 7 12.79 -9.45 -5.69
CA TYR A 7 13.00 -8.50 -6.78
C TYR A 7 11.77 -8.37 -7.68
N ILE A 8 11.18 -9.50 -8.11
CA ILE A 8 9.95 -9.49 -8.92
C ILE A 8 8.80 -8.83 -8.15
N HIS A 9 8.70 -9.07 -6.84
CA HIS A 9 7.72 -8.42 -5.98
C HIS A 9 7.92 -6.92 -5.87
N PHE A 10 9.18 -6.46 -5.79
CA PHE A 10 9.54 -5.04 -5.79
C PHE A 10 9.20 -4.36 -7.11
N ILE A 11 9.60 -4.96 -8.25
CA ILE A 11 9.33 -4.43 -9.59
C ILE A 11 7.82 -4.36 -9.87
N ASN A 12 7.08 -5.40 -9.46
CA ASN A 12 5.61 -5.40 -9.54
C ASN A 12 4.95 -4.71 -8.34
N GLY A 13 5.73 -4.05 -7.50
CA GLY A 13 5.28 -3.33 -6.33
C GLY A 13 4.44 -2.12 -6.70
N ARG A 14 3.66 -1.66 -5.73
CA ARG A 14 2.78 -0.49 -5.86
C ARG A 14 3.58 0.75 -6.27
N TYR A 15 4.68 1.03 -5.56
CA TYR A 15 5.49 2.23 -5.75
C TYR A 15 6.14 2.32 -7.14
N VAL A 16 6.68 1.21 -7.66
CA VAL A 16 7.31 1.20 -8.99
C VAL A 16 6.26 1.43 -10.08
N ASN A 17 5.14 0.71 -10.02
CA ASN A 17 4.07 0.86 -10.99
C ASN A 17 3.43 2.26 -10.95
N GLU A 18 3.24 2.80 -9.75
CA GLU A 18 2.76 4.16 -9.54
C GLU A 18 3.77 5.21 -10.03
N GLY A 19 5.07 5.01 -9.79
CA GLY A 19 6.14 5.86 -10.33
C GLY A 19 6.14 5.90 -11.85
N ILE A 20 6.14 4.73 -12.51
CA ILE A 20 6.07 4.64 -13.99
C ILE A 20 4.82 5.34 -14.52
N ARG A 21 3.66 5.11 -13.88
CA ARG A 21 2.40 5.76 -14.22
C ARG A 21 2.49 7.29 -14.13
N ILE A 22 2.97 7.80 -13.00
CA ILE A 22 3.09 9.23 -12.74
C ILE A 22 4.05 9.87 -13.75
N THR A 23 5.24 9.28 -13.94
CA THR A 23 6.24 9.78 -14.89
C THR A 23 5.69 9.80 -16.31
N ALA A 24 5.00 8.75 -16.76
CA ALA A 24 4.36 8.75 -18.07
C ALA A 24 3.32 9.88 -18.19
N GLY A 25 2.46 10.07 -17.18
CA GLY A 25 1.47 11.15 -17.16
C GLY A 25 2.09 12.55 -17.25
N ILE A 26 3.23 12.77 -16.58
CA ILE A 26 3.95 14.05 -16.54
C ILE A 26 4.68 14.34 -17.87
N VAL A 27 5.33 13.35 -18.47
CA VAL A 27 6.22 13.58 -19.62
C VAL A 27 5.47 13.56 -20.95
N LEU A 28 4.30 12.91 -21.04
CA LEU A 28 3.49 12.83 -22.26
C LEU A 28 3.20 14.20 -22.91
N PRO A 29 2.80 15.26 -22.17
CA PRO A 29 2.62 16.59 -22.76
C PRO A 29 3.88 17.14 -23.41
N SER A 30 5.04 17.05 -22.76
CA SER A 30 6.32 17.51 -23.32
C SER A 30 6.66 16.78 -24.64
N PHE A 31 6.46 15.46 -24.72
CA PHE A 31 6.65 14.73 -25.97
C PHE A 31 5.68 15.18 -27.07
N PHE A 32 4.40 15.36 -26.74
CA PHE A 32 3.39 15.81 -27.69
C PHE A 32 3.71 17.20 -28.26
N PHE A 33 4.05 18.15 -27.40
CA PHE A 33 4.43 19.51 -27.84
C PHE A 33 5.80 19.55 -28.52
N SER A 34 6.73 18.65 -28.19
CA SER A 34 7.99 18.50 -28.92
C SER A 34 7.77 18.11 -30.37
N TYR A 35 6.82 17.22 -30.66
CA TYR A 35 6.46 16.84 -32.02
C TYR A 35 5.90 18.03 -32.83
N LEU A 36 5.26 18.98 -32.16
CA LEU A 36 4.74 20.22 -32.76
C LEU A 36 5.78 21.36 -32.83
N ASN A 37 7.04 21.10 -32.47
CA ASN A 37 8.10 22.12 -32.34
C ASN A 37 7.78 23.22 -31.31
N MET A 38 6.96 22.93 -30.29
CA MET A 38 6.51 23.85 -29.24
C MET A 38 6.99 23.38 -27.84
N LEU A 39 8.23 22.88 -27.77
CA LEU A 39 8.80 22.26 -26.57
C LEU A 39 8.78 23.14 -25.30
N PRO A 40 9.02 24.47 -25.35
CA PRO A 40 8.89 25.33 -24.16
C PRO A 40 7.50 25.29 -23.53
N ILE A 41 6.45 25.29 -24.35
CA ILE A 41 5.06 25.16 -23.88
C ILE A 41 4.84 23.77 -23.28
N GLY A 42 5.40 22.72 -23.91
CA GLY A 42 5.39 21.36 -23.39
C GLY A 42 5.93 21.26 -21.96
N PHE A 43 7.03 21.95 -21.64
CA PHE A 43 7.59 21.97 -20.28
C PHE A 43 6.65 22.61 -19.26
N VAL A 44 6.01 23.74 -19.59
CA VAL A 44 5.06 24.41 -18.70
C VAL A 44 3.82 23.53 -18.46
N VAL A 45 3.31 22.88 -19.50
CA VAL A 45 2.19 21.94 -19.37
C VAL A 45 2.61 20.73 -18.51
N SER A 46 3.81 20.18 -18.71
CA SER A 46 4.35 19.11 -17.87
C SER A 46 4.58 19.54 -16.41
N LEU A 47 4.94 20.80 -16.16
CA LEU A 47 5.04 21.36 -14.80
C LEU A 47 3.67 21.35 -14.11
N GLY A 48 2.62 21.81 -14.78
CA GLY A 48 1.25 21.71 -14.25
C GLY A 48 0.84 20.27 -13.93
N ALA A 49 1.19 19.33 -14.81
CA ALA A 49 0.95 17.90 -14.61
C ALA A 49 1.74 17.35 -13.41
N LEU A 50 3.01 17.72 -13.25
CA LEU A 50 3.86 17.33 -12.12
C LEU A 50 3.23 17.75 -10.80
N CYS A 51 2.80 19.00 -10.69
CA CYS A 51 2.31 19.53 -9.43
C CYS A 51 0.98 18.89 -9.03
N VAL A 52 0.07 18.67 -9.98
CA VAL A 52 -1.17 17.92 -9.71
C VAL A 52 -0.89 16.45 -9.38
N SER A 53 0.16 15.84 -9.95
CA SER A 53 0.55 14.47 -9.62
C SER A 53 0.97 14.28 -8.16
N VAL A 54 1.51 15.32 -7.51
CA VAL A 54 1.85 15.27 -6.07
C VAL A 54 0.60 15.09 -5.23
N ALA A 55 -0.52 15.71 -5.64
CA ALA A 55 -1.82 15.57 -4.97
C ALA A 55 -2.57 14.28 -5.35
N ASP A 56 -2.01 13.44 -6.24
CA ASP A 56 -2.59 12.16 -6.69
C ASP A 56 -2.44 11.05 -5.64
N THR A 57 -2.97 11.31 -4.45
CA THR A 57 -2.92 10.36 -3.34
C THR A 57 -3.96 9.25 -3.49
N PRO A 58 -3.64 8.00 -3.09
CA PRO A 58 -4.60 6.92 -3.14
C PRO A 58 -5.82 7.11 -2.24
N GLY A 59 -6.95 6.53 -2.66
CA GLY A 59 -8.19 6.51 -1.89
C GLY A 59 -9.44 6.53 -2.77
N ALA A 60 -10.58 6.84 -2.15
CA ALA A 60 -11.87 6.93 -2.85
C ALA A 60 -11.81 7.90 -4.03
N VAL A 61 -12.34 7.49 -5.18
CA VAL A 61 -12.26 8.25 -6.46
C VAL A 61 -12.72 9.70 -6.31
N LYS A 62 -13.82 9.93 -5.60
CA LYS A 62 -14.36 11.29 -5.39
C LYS A 62 -13.39 12.16 -4.58
N GLN A 63 -12.81 11.61 -3.52
CA GLN A 63 -11.86 12.35 -2.68
C GLN A 63 -10.54 12.60 -3.43
N ARG A 64 -10.06 11.62 -4.18
CA ARG A 64 -8.90 11.72 -5.06
C ARG A 64 -9.08 12.81 -6.13
N PHE A 65 -10.22 12.80 -6.83
CA PHE A 65 -10.56 13.84 -7.81
C PHE A 65 -10.62 15.23 -7.18
N ASN A 66 -11.33 15.38 -6.06
CA ASN A 66 -11.44 16.67 -5.39
C ASN A 66 -10.07 17.23 -4.96
N GLY A 67 -9.18 16.37 -4.45
CA GLY A 67 -7.82 16.76 -4.08
C GLY A 67 -6.99 17.25 -5.27
N MET A 68 -6.98 16.49 -6.37
CA MET A 68 -6.27 16.89 -7.59
C MET A 68 -6.86 18.16 -8.22
N PHE A 69 -8.18 18.30 -8.22
CA PHE A 69 -8.87 19.48 -8.76
C PHE A 69 -8.56 20.73 -7.95
N ALA A 70 -8.64 20.66 -6.61
CA ALA A 70 -8.24 21.75 -5.73
C ALA A 70 -6.76 22.12 -5.92
N CYS A 71 -5.89 21.12 -6.05
CA CYS A 71 -4.47 21.33 -6.35
C CYS A 71 -4.28 22.09 -7.66
N CYS A 72 -4.94 21.66 -8.75
CA CYS A 72 -4.85 22.27 -10.07
C CYS A 72 -5.21 23.77 -10.04
N LEU A 73 -6.31 24.12 -9.38
CA LEU A 73 -6.74 25.51 -9.23
C LEU A 73 -5.75 26.33 -8.39
N LEU A 74 -5.30 25.78 -7.27
CA LEU A 74 -4.38 26.46 -6.35
C LEU A 74 -3.01 26.69 -7.01
N VAL A 75 -2.47 25.68 -7.68
CA VAL A 75 -1.22 25.73 -8.47
C VAL A 75 -1.30 26.80 -9.57
N THR A 76 -2.42 26.85 -10.28
CA THR A 76 -2.63 27.88 -11.31
C THR A 76 -2.68 29.27 -10.67
N ALA A 77 -3.46 29.45 -9.60
CA ALA A 77 -3.57 30.72 -8.90
C ALA A 77 -2.23 31.22 -8.35
N ILE A 78 -1.44 30.35 -7.71
CA ILE A 78 -0.15 30.74 -7.15
C ILE A 78 0.84 31.13 -8.25
N SER A 79 0.82 30.47 -9.42
CA SER A 79 1.70 30.84 -10.54
C SER A 79 1.44 32.26 -11.04
N VAL A 80 0.17 32.68 -11.09
CA VAL A 80 -0.25 34.04 -11.44
C VAL A 80 0.18 35.03 -10.36
N LEU A 81 -0.07 34.71 -9.09
CA LEU A 81 0.32 35.57 -7.96
C LEU A 81 1.83 35.80 -7.90
N VAL A 82 2.63 34.76 -8.12
CA VAL A 82 4.09 34.86 -8.18
C VAL A 82 4.53 35.75 -9.34
N SER A 83 3.94 35.58 -10.52
CA SER A 83 4.28 36.39 -11.69
C SER A 83 4.00 37.88 -11.47
N TYR A 84 2.88 38.23 -10.81
CA TYR A 84 2.60 39.63 -10.45
C TYR A 84 3.48 40.14 -9.30
N ALA A 85 3.74 39.31 -8.29
CA ALA A 85 4.59 39.70 -7.16
C ALA A 85 6.06 39.87 -7.57
N ALA A 86 6.51 39.21 -8.63
CA ALA A 86 7.88 39.26 -9.14
C ALA A 86 8.32 40.68 -9.56
N VAL A 87 7.39 41.61 -9.76
CA VAL A 87 7.68 43.01 -10.08
C VAL A 87 8.34 43.73 -8.90
N SER A 88 8.09 43.30 -7.66
CA SER A 88 8.58 43.99 -6.45
C SER A 88 9.18 42.99 -5.46
N VAL A 89 10.48 43.12 -5.20
CA VAL A 89 11.24 42.28 -4.27
C VAL A 89 10.56 42.14 -2.89
N PRO A 90 10.10 43.20 -2.20
CA PRO A 90 9.43 43.04 -0.91
C PRO A 90 8.07 42.35 -1.01
N VAL A 91 7.33 42.56 -2.11
CA VAL A 91 6.03 41.89 -2.34
C VAL A 91 6.25 40.40 -2.57
N LEU A 92 7.25 40.04 -3.37
CA LEU A 92 7.62 38.65 -3.63
C LEU A 92 8.10 37.94 -2.36
N ALA A 93 8.97 38.59 -1.56
CA ALA A 93 9.43 38.05 -0.27
C ALA A 93 8.25 37.80 0.69
N SER A 94 7.30 38.74 0.77
CA SER A 94 6.10 38.61 1.58
C SER A 94 5.22 37.46 1.09
N LEU A 95 4.98 37.36 -0.23
CA LEU A 95 4.21 36.26 -0.82
C LEU A 95 4.85 34.91 -0.51
N ILE A 96 6.15 34.74 -0.75
CA ILE A 96 6.90 33.50 -0.49
C ILE A 96 6.76 33.08 0.99
N THR A 97 6.91 34.03 1.91
CA THR A 97 6.85 33.77 3.36
C THR A 97 5.44 33.36 3.78
N LEU A 98 4.42 34.14 3.38
CA LEU A 98 3.03 33.90 3.75
C LEU A 98 2.50 32.61 3.11
N SER A 99 2.77 32.39 1.82
CA SER A 99 2.40 31.17 1.11
C SER A 99 3.12 29.95 1.67
N GLY A 100 4.42 30.05 1.98
CA GLY A 100 5.18 28.98 2.62
C GLY A 100 4.58 28.56 3.97
N PHE A 101 4.24 29.54 4.81
CA PHE A 101 3.55 29.26 6.08
C PHE A 101 2.17 28.61 5.85
N PHE A 102 1.33 29.22 5.00
CA PHE A 102 -0.04 28.78 4.78
C PHE A 102 -0.11 27.38 4.16
N PHE A 103 0.68 27.12 3.11
CA PHE A 103 0.69 25.82 2.44
C PHE A 103 1.29 24.73 3.33
N SER A 104 2.27 25.04 4.19
CA SER A 104 2.76 24.09 5.19
C SER A 104 1.69 23.76 6.25
N MET A 105 0.88 24.74 6.66
CA MET A 105 -0.22 24.53 7.61
C MET A 105 -1.34 23.63 7.07
N LEU A 106 -1.47 23.44 5.76
CA LEU A 106 -2.44 22.50 5.19
C LEU A 106 -2.23 21.04 5.66
N THR A 107 -1.04 20.72 6.19
CA THR A 107 -0.74 19.43 6.82
C THR A 107 -1.68 19.09 7.98
N VAL A 108 -2.29 20.09 8.64
CA VAL A 108 -3.31 19.88 9.70
C VAL A 108 -4.48 19.02 9.21
N TYR A 109 -4.84 19.13 7.93
CA TYR A 109 -5.95 18.37 7.33
C TYR A 109 -5.55 16.97 6.84
N GLY A 110 -4.32 16.54 7.11
CA GLY A 110 -3.77 15.24 6.76
C GLY A 110 -2.97 15.21 5.46
N ASN A 111 -2.53 14.00 5.09
CA ASN A 111 -1.53 13.78 4.04
C ASN A 111 -1.93 14.33 2.66
N ARG A 112 -3.22 14.28 2.30
CA ARG A 112 -3.70 14.80 1.00
C ARG A 112 -3.56 16.30 0.91
N SER A 113 -4.01 17.02 1.93
CA SER A 113 -3.90 18.49 1.97
C SER A 113 -2.45 18.94 2.10
N SER A 114 -1.62 18.18 2.82
CA SER A 114 -0.17 18.39 2.86
C SER A 114 0.45 18.30 1.47
N ALA A 115 0.08 17.29 0.67
CA ALA A 115 0.56 17.12 -0.70
C ALA A 115 0.12 18.28 -1.62
N VAL A 116 -1.11 18.78 -1.47
CA VAL A 116 -1.59 19.98 -2.19
C VAL A 116 -0.74 21.20 -1.84
N GLY A 117 -0.43 21.41 -0.56
CA GLY A 117 0.45 22.49 -0.11
C GLY A 117 1.87 22.37 -0.66
N MET A 118 2.41 21.15 -0.69
CA MET A 118 3.73 20.86 -1.26
C MET A 118 3.77 21.17 -2.76
N ALA A 119 2.73 20.77 -3.51
CA ALA A 119 2.61 21.08 -4.93
C ALA A 119 2.59 22.59 -5.19
N ALA A 120 1.85 23.35 -4.38
CA ALA A 120 1.79 24.80 -4.46
C ALA A 120 3.16 25.45 -4.22
N MET A 121 3.91 24.96 -3.23
CA MET A 121 5.26 25.43 -2.95
C MET A 121 6.23 25.10 -4.09
N ILE A 122 6.15 23.91 -4.69
CA ILE A 122 6.97 23.53 -5.86
C ILE A 122 6.71 24.48 -7.03
N VAL A 123 5.45 24.75 -7.39
CA VAL A 123 5.11 25.67 -8.48
C VAL A 123 5.57 27.07 -8.17
N MET A 124 5.40 27.52 -6.94
CA MET A 124 5.83 28.85 -6.50
C MET A 124 7.32 29.02 -6.75
N VAL A 125 8.15 28.07 -6.29
CA VAL A 125 9.61 28.12 -6.48
C VAL A 125 10.00 28.04 -7.96
N LEU A 126 9.38 27.13 -8.72
CA LEU A 126 9.71 26.95 -10.14
C LEU A 126 9.26 28.13 -11.01
N SER A 127 8.18 28.82 -10.64
CA SER A 127 7.71 30.03 -11.34
C SER A 127 8.65 31.23 -11.16
N LEU A 128 9.54 31.23 -10.15
CA LEU A 128 10.52 32.30 -9.93
C LEU A 128 11.57 32.38 -11.05
N GLN A 129 11.81 31.29 -11.78
CA GLN A 129 12.85 31.23 -12.81
C GLN A 129 12.46 31.98 -14.10
N THR A 130 11.16 32.17 -14.34
CA THR A 130 10.63 32.76 -15.56
C THR A 130 9.92 34.07 -15.24
N MET A 131 10.52 35.19 -15.65
CA MET A 131 9.90 36.50 -15.54
C MET A 131 8.91 36.67 -16.70
N LEU A 132 7.63 36.82 -16.37
CA LEU A 132 6.54 36.96 -17.34
C LEU A 132 5.86 38.32 -17.16
N TYR A 133 5.44 38.93 -18.28
CA TYR A 133 4.82 40.25 -18.27
C TYR A 133 3.54 40.27 -19.10
N GLY A 134 2.59 41.12 -18.70
CA GLY A 134 1.36 41.37 -19.46
C GLY A 134 0.53 40.11 -19.70
N GLU A 135 0.17 39.85 -20.96
CA GLU A 135 -0.68 38.72 -21.34
C GLU A 135 0.00 37.36 -21.19
N GLU A 136 1.34 37.29 -21.20
CA GLU A 136 2.08 36.03 -21.09
C GLU A 136 1.82 35.31 -19.76
N ILE A 137 1.50 36.07 -18.69
CA ILE A 137 1.12 35.53 -17.39
C ILE A 137 -0.11 34.63 -17.51
N TRP A 138 -1.12 35.08 -18.26
CA TRP A 138 -2.37 34.35 -18.45
C TRP A 138 -2.21 33.16 -19.40
N HIS A 139 -1.35 33.28 -20.42
CA HIS A 139 -1.00 32.16 -21.28
C HIS A 139 -0.28 31.06 -20.47
N ASN A 140 0.72 31.43 -19.67
CA ASN A 140 1.44 30.49 -18.81
C ASN A 140 0.52 29.81 -17.78
N ALA A 141 -0.35 30.58 -17.12
CA ALA A 141 -1.36 30.04 -16.21
C ALA A 141 -2.32 29.08 -16.93
N GLY A 142 -2.74 29.41 -18.16
CA GLY A 142 -3.54 28.54 -19.01
C GLY A 142 -2.84 27.22 -19.34
N TYR A 143 -1.53 27.25 -19.62
CA TYR A 143 -0.73 26.05 -19.85
C TYR A 143 -0.57 25.19 -18.60
N ILE A 144 -0.33 25.81 -17.43
CA ILE A 144 -0.29 25.11 -16.14
C ILE A 144 -1.64 24.43 -15.84
N LEU A 145 -2.75 25.16 -16.03
CA LEU A 145 -4.09 24.64 -15.84
C LEU A 145 -4.39 23.48 -16.81
N ALA A 146 -4.00 23.62 -18.08
CA ALA A 146 -4.15 22.57 -19.09
C ALA A 146 -3.35 21.31 -18.71
N GLY A 147 -2.12 21.48 -18.22
CA GLY A 147 -1.27 20.39 -17.73
C GLY A 147 -1.85 19.64 -16.54
N GLY A 148 -2.33 20.39 -15.54
CA GLY A 148 -3.00 19.81 -14.38
C GLY A 148 -4.29 19.08 -14.77
N SER A 149 -5.08 19.66 -15.68
CA SER A 149 -6.32 19.08 -16.20
C SER A 149 -6.05 17.80 -17.01
N TRP A 150 -5.01 17.79 -17.84
CA TRP A 150 -4.53 16.61 -18.54
C TRP A 150 -4.18 15.49 -17.56
N TYR A 151 -3.40 15.77 -16.52
CA TYR A 151 -3.02 14.76 -15.53
C TYR A 151 -4.25 14.17 -14.81
N ILE A 152 -5.23 15.01 -14.46
CA ILE A 152 -6.51 14.56 -13.88
C ILE A 152 -7.21 13.58 -14.83
N LEU A 153 -7.34 13.94 -16.11
CA LEU A 153 -7.97 13.08 -17.12
C LEU A 153 -7.20 11.77 -17.30
N TYR A 154 -5.88 11.84 -17.42
CA TYR A 154 -4.98 10.68 -17.50
C TYR A 154 -5.16 9.73 -16.31
N SER A 155 -5.15 10.28 -15.09
CA SER A 155 -5.31 9.54 -13.84
C SER A 155 -6.68 8.84 -13.75
N LEU A 156 -7.76 9.56 -14.10
CA LEU A 156 -9.12 9.01 -14.11
C LEU A 156 -9.32 7.95 -15.21
N LEU A 157 -8.74 8.14 -16.39
CA LEU A 157 -8.79 7.18 -17.49
C LEU A 157 -8.14 5.86 -17.09
N LEU A 158 -6.95 5.91 -16.50
CA LEU A 158 -6.27 4.71 -16.03
C LEU A 158 -7.04 4.00 -14.91
N TYR A 159 -7.65 4.76 -14.00
CA TYR A 159 -8.54 4.18 -13.00
C TYR A 159 -9.73 3.48 -13.64
N ARG A 160 -10.34 4.07 -14.66
CA ARG A 160 -11.46 3.46 -15.41
C ARG A 160 -11.06 2.17 -16.11
N LEU A 161 -9.84 2.10 -16.65
CA LEU A 161 -9.32 0.92 -17.35
C LEU A 161 -8.98 -0.23 -16.39
N ARG A 162 -8.49 0.07 -15.17
CA ARG A 162 -8.10 -0.94 -14.17
C ARG A 162 -8.53 -0.57 -12.75
N PRO A 163 -9.84 -0.57 -12.43
CA PRO A 163 -10.38 -0.02 -11.18
C PRO A 163 -9.93 -0.78 -9.92
N TYR A 164 -9.61 -2.07 -10.05
CA TYR A 164 -9.22 -2.92 -8.92
C TYR A 164 -7.70 -3.04 -8.73
N LYS A 165 -6.88 -2.46 -9.62
CA LYS A 165 -5.43 -2.72 -9.62
C LYS A 165 -4.75 -2.31 -8.31
N PHE A 166 -5.18 -1.18 -7.75
CA PHE A 166 -4.65 -0.69 -6.48
C PHE A 166 -4.98 -1.64 -5.32
N ILE A 167 -6.23 -2.11 -5.24
CA ILE A 167 -6.66 -3.08 -4.23
C ILE A 167 -5.93 -4.41 -4.41
N GLN A 168 -5.75 -4.89 -5.64
CA GLN A 168 -4.95 -6.07 -5.95
C GLN A 168 -3.51 -5.93 -5.47
N GLN A 169 -2.89 -4.76 -5.62
CA GLN A 169 -1.54 -4.49 -5.12
C GLN A 169 -1.49 -4.54 -3.60
N VAL A 170 -2.45 -3.89 -2.92
CA VAL A 170 -2.53 -3.89 -1.44
C VAL A 170 -2.78 -5.28 -0.88
N LEU A 171 -3.73 -6.01 -1.46
CA LEU A 171 -4.03 -7.38 -1.08
C LEU A 171 -2.82 -8.29 -1.32
N GLY A 172 -2.12 -8.10 -2.43
CA GLY A 172 -0.89 -8.82 -2.72
C GLY A 172 0.23 -8.51 -1.72
N ASP A 173 0.41 -7.25 -1.32
CA ASP A 173 1.34 -6.85 -0.24
C ASP A 173 0.97 -7.54 1.07
N TYR A 174 -0.31 -7.53 1.44
CA TYR A 174 -0.83 -8.19 2.64
C TYR A 174 -0.54 -9.71 2.64
N ILE A 175 -0.86 -10.41 1.55
CA ILE A 175 -0.58 -11.86 1.42
C ILE A 175 0.92 -12.14 1.53
N PHE A 176 1.77 -11.28 0.94
CA PHE A 176 3.21 -11.42 1.01
C PHE A 176 3.73 -11.29 2.44
N ASP A 177 3.20 -10.32 3.19
CA ASP A 177 3.56 -10.10 4.59
C ASP A 177 3.11 -11.25 5.50
N VAL A 178 1.90 -11.80 5.28
CA VAL A 178 1.44 -13.01 6.00
C VAL A 178 2.29 -14.22 5.63
N ALA A 179 2.70 -14.36 4.36
CA ALA A 179 3.60 -15.43 3.95
C ALA A 179 4.98 -15.32 4.61
N ALA A 180 5.51 -14.10 4.75
CA ALA A 180 6.75 -13.84 5.47
C ALA A 180 6.63 -14.17 6.96
N TYR A 181 5.50 -13.81 7.59
CA TYR A 181 5.19 -14.16 8.96
C TYR A 181 5.10 -15.69 9.17
N LEU A 182 4.40 -16.39 8.29
CA LEU A 182 4.33 -17.86 8.31
C LEU A 182 5.73 -18.49 8.20
N ARG A 183 6.60 -17.94 7.34
CA ARG A 183 7.99 -18.39 7.23
C ARG A 183 8.77 -18.19 8.53
N LEU A 184 8.68 -17.01 9.15
CA LEU A 184 9.34 -16.72 10.43
C LEU A 184 8.84 -17.67 11.54
N ARG A 185 7.56 -18.03 11.53
CA ARG A 185 7.02 -19.06 12.43
C ARG A 185 7.64 -20.44 12.15
N GLY A 186 7.95 -20.74 10.89
CA GLY A 186 8.70 -21.93 10.50
C GLY A 186 10.11 -21.98 11.10
N ASP A 187 10.75 -20.83 11.32
CA ASP A 187 12.09 -20.75 11.93
C ASP A 187 12.11 -21.25 13.38
N LEU A 188 10.96 -21.21 14.08
CA LEU A 188 10.79 -21.77 15.42
C LEU A 188 10.86 -23.30 15.47
N TYR A 189 10.83 -23.98 14.32
CA TYR A 189 10.97 -25.44 14.19
C TYR A 189 12.39 -25.84 13.74
N ALA A 190 13.30 -24.88 13.55
CA ALA A 190 14.69 -25.14 13.18
C ALA A 190 15.45 -25.80 14.33
N LEU A 191 16.56 -26.50 14.04
CA LEU A 191 17.47 -26.98 15.07
C LEU A 191 18.09 -25.77 15.80
N GLN A 192 17.91 -25.70 17.12
CA GLN A 192 18.41 -24.61 17.99
C GLN A 192 17.94 -23.21 17.53
N PRO A 193 16.63 -22.92 17.60
CA PRO A 193 16.10 -21.63 17.16
C PRO A 193 16.47 -20.52 18.16
N ASP A 194 16.84 -19.36 17.62
CA ASP A 194 17.01 -18.13 18.40
C ASP A 194 15.63 -17.51 18.68
N TYR A 195 15.00 -17.95 19.78
CA TYR A 195 13.64 -17.54 20.14
C TYR A 195 13.49 -16.03 20.29
N GLU A 196 14.46 -15.35 20.90
CA GLU A 196 14.37 -13.92 21.15
C GLU A 196 14.36 -13.13 19.84
N LYS A 197 15.31 -13.46 18.95
CA LYS A 197 15.40 -12.83 17.63
C LYS A 197 14.17 -13.11 16.78
N ILE A 198 13.72 -14.37 16.74
CA ILE A 198 12.54 -14.74 15.93
C ILE A 198 11.29 -14.05 16.47
N ASN A 199 11.08 -14.02 17.78
CA ASN A 199 9.92 -13.35 18.38
C ASN A 199 9.94 -11.83 18.13
N SER A 200 11.11 -11.19 18.21
CA SER A 200 11.27 -9.78 17.84
C SER A 200 10.88 -9.52 16.38
N GLN A 201 11.35 -10.37 15.45
CA GLN A 201 11.00 -10.27 14.03
C GLN A 201 9.51 -10.54 13.77
N LEU A 202 8.91 -11.48 14.48
CA LEU A 202 7.47 -11.74 14.41
C LEU A 202 6.68 -10.50 14.81
N LEU A 203 7.00 -9.85 15.94
CA LEU A 203 6.32 -8.62 16.38
C LEU A 203 6.43 -7.49 15.34
N GLN A 204 7.61 -7.28 14.76
CA GLN A 204 7.78 -6.28 13.70
C GLN A 204 6.93 -6.60 12.47
N GLN A 205 6.86 -7.88 12.09
CA GLN A 205 6.05 -8.32 10.96
C GLN A 205 4.54 -8.19 11.24
N GLN A 206 4.08 -8.40 12.48
CA GLN A 206 2.68 -8.18 12.87
C GLN A 206 2.27 -6.71 12.67
N ILE A 207 3.12 -5.76 13.05
CA ILE A 207 2.87 -4.33 12.83
C ILE A 207 2.70 -4.02 11.33
N SER A 208 3.55 -4.60 10.47
CA SER A 208 3.42 -4.45 9.00
C SER A 208 2.09 -5.01 8.50
N ILE A 209 1.72 -6.21 8.96
CA ILE A 209 0.48 -6.89 8.60
C ILE A 209 -0.74 -6.04 8.99
N GLU A 210 -0.80 -5.54 10.22
CA GLU A 210 -1.89 -4.69 10.70
C GLU A 210 -2.00 -3.40 9.88
N ALA A 211 -0.88 -2.77 9.54
CA ALA A 211 -0.87 -1.61 8.67
C ALA A 211 -1.47 -1.91 7.28
N GLN A 212 -1.11 -3.05 6.66
CA GLN A 212 -1.70 -3.45 5.38
C GLN A 212 -3.18 -3.80 5.50
N GLN A 213 -3.58 -4.48 6.57
CA GLN A 213 -4.98 -4.83 6.83
C GLN A 213 -5.87 -3.60 6.99
N ASN A 214 -5.39 -2.58 7.72
CA ASN A 214 -6.10 -1.31 7.89
C ASN A 214 -6.28 -0.58 6.55
N VAL A 215 -5.21 -0.49 5.76
CA VAL A 215 -5.26 0.14 4.43
C VAL A 215 -6.22 -0.63 3.51
N LEU A 216 -6.15 -1.96 3.51
CA LEU A 216 -7.02 -2.81 2.70
C LEU A 216 -8.49 -2.65 3.10
N GLY A 217 -8.79 -2.66 4.39
CA GLY A 217 -10.15 -2.47 4.92
C GLY A 217 -10.75 -1.13 4.46
N ASP A 218 -10.02 -0.03 4.60
CA ASP A 218 -10.46 1.29 4.15
C ASP A 218 -10.75 1.31 2.64
N LEU A 219 -9.89 0.67 1.84
CA LEU A 219 -10.09 0.60 0.38
C LEU A 219 -11.30 -0.25 -0.02
N LEU A 220 -11.50 -1.40 0.61
CA LEU A 220 -12.64 -2.28 0.33
C LEU A 220 -13.97 -1.59 0.70
N LEU A 221 -14.00 -0.83 1.80
CA LEU A 221 -15.16 -0.07 2.25
C LEU A 221 -15.45 1.17 1.39
N ASN A 222 -14.42 1.85 0.89
CA ASN A 222 -14.59 3.11 0.17
C ASN A 222 -14.69 2.93 -1.36
N THR A 223 -14.39 1.75 -1.88
CA THR A 223 -14.44 1.50 -3.33
C THR A 223 -15.86 1.23 -3.78
N ARG A 224 -16.46 2.20 -4.48
CA ARG A 224 -17.82 2.11 -5.05
C ARG A 224 -18.06 0.82 -5.87
N ALA A 225 -17.08 0.39 -6.66
CA ALA A 225 -17.20 -0.82 -7.49
C ALA A 225 -17.37 -2.12 -6.67
N ILE A 226 -16.93 -2.09 -5.40
CA ILE A 226 -17.09 -3.19 -4.44
C ILE A 226 -18.40 -3.00 -3.67
N VAL A 227 -18.62 -1.82 -3.08
CA VAL A 227 -19.74 -1.59 -2.15
C VAL A 227 -21.08 -1.39 -2.85
N LYS A 228 -21.11 -0.66 -3.97
CA LYS A 228 -22.35 -0.26 -4.64
C LYS A 228 -22.69 -1.12 -5.85
N GLU A 229 -21.66 -1.57 -6.58
CA GLU A 229 -21.85 -2.29 -7.85
C GLU A 229 -21.72 -3.81 -7.70
N SER A 230 -21.25 -4.31 -6.53
CA SER A 230 -21.17 -5.74 -6.17
C SER A 230 -20.62 -6.65 -7.28
N THR A 231 -19.63 -6.12 -8.00
CA THR A 231 -18.97 -6.81 -9.12
C THR A 231 -18.39 -8.16 -8.68
N HIS A 232 -18.33 -9.13 -9.61
CA HIS A 232 -17.76 -10.45 -9.33
C HIS A 232 -16.31 -10.34 -8.82
N ILE A 233 -15.45 -9.58 -9.53
CA ILE A 233 -14.06 -9.34 -9.14
C ILE A 233 -13.98 -8.70 -7.74
N GLY A 234 -14.84 -7.73 -7.43
CA GLY A 234 -14.90 -7.11 -6.10
C GLY A 234 -15.23 -8.13 -5.00
N ARG A 235 -16.18 -9.04 -5.24
CA ARG A 235 -16.52 -10.14 -4.31
C ARG A 235 -15.36 -11.11 -4.12
N VAL A 236 -14.64 -11.47 -5.19
CA VAL A 236 -13.43 -12.29 -5.10
C VAL A 236 -12.36 -11.62 -4.23
N LEU A 237 -12.09 -10.33 -4.43
CA LEU A 237 -11.09 -9.60 -3.64
C LEU A 237 -11.45 -9.55 -2.15
N VAL A 238 -12.71 -9.30 -1.82
CA VAL A 238 -13.19 -9.35 -0.44
C VAL A 238 -13.04 -10.76 0.13
N LYS A 239 -13.44 -11.79 -0.62
CA LYS A 239 -13.32 -13.19 -0.18
C LYS A 239 -11.86 -13.57 0.10
N ILE A 240 -10.93 -13.22 -0.80
CA ILE A 240 -9.50 -13.45 -0.58
C ILE A 240 -9.03 -12.70 0.67
N SER A 241 -9.45 -11.44 0.87
CA SER A 241 -9.01 -10.68 2.05
C SER A 241 -9.44 -11.32 3.37
N LEU A 242 -10.65 -11.88 3.43
CA LEU A 242 -11.15 -12.62 4.59
C LEU A 242 -10.38 -13.93 4.78
N GLU A 243 -10.16 -14.69 3.70
CA GLU A 243 -9.43 -15.96 3.78
C GLU A 243 -7.99 -15.76 4.29
N VAL A 244 -7.32 -14.69 3.87
CA VAL A 244 -5.97 -14.35 4.32
C VAL A 244 -5.97 -13.91 5.79
N ALA A 245 -6.99 -13.18 6.24
CA ALA A 245 -7.15 -12.81 7.64
C ALA A 245 -7.37 -14.05 8.53
N ASP A 246 -8.26 -14.95 8.12
CA ASP A 246 -8.52 -16.21 8.82
C ASP A 246 -7.28 -17.13 8.82
N LEU A 247 -6.49 -17.12 7.75
CA LEU A 247 -5.22 -17.85 7.69
C LEU A 247 -4.20 -17.23 8.65
N TYR A 248 -4.06 -15.90 8.66
CA TYR A 248 -3.16 -15.20 9.57
C TYR A 248 -3.50 -15.48 11.04
N GLU A 249 -4.78 -15.48 11.41
CA GLU A 249 -5.24 -15.85 12.75
C GLU A 249 -4.88 -17.30 13.11
N SER A 250 -5.06 -18.24 12.17
CA SER A 250 -4.66 -19.66 12.34
C SER A 250 -3.16 -19.84 12.57
N VAL A 251 -2.33 -19.02 11.93
CA VAL A 251 -0.86 -19.03 12.10
C VAL A 251 -0.46 -18.39 13.43
N MET A 252 -1.14 -17.31 13.83
CA MET A 252 -0.91 -16.62 15.10
C MET A 252 -1.24 -17.50 16.31
N THR A 253 -2.35 -18.23 16.26
CA THR A 253 -2.87 -19.09 17.35
C THR A 253 -2.10 -20.40 17.56
N THR A 254 -1.01 -20.65 16.82
CA THR A 254 -0.20 -21.88 16.96
C THR A 254 0.56 -21.93 18.30
N TYR A 255 0.75 -23.16 18.82
CA TYR A 255 1.36 -23.56 20.10
C TYR A 255 2.54 -22.68 20.55
N GLN A 256 2.57 -22.32 21.84
CA GLN A 256 3.51 -21.33 22.39
C GLN A 256 4.76 -21.93 23.06
N GLN A 257 4.78 -23.23 23.39
CA GLN A 257 5.89 -23.85 24.12
C GLN A 257 6.85 -24.62 23.19
N TYR A 258 7.52 -23.89 22.28
CA TYR A 258 8.47 -24.49 21.32
C TYR A 258 9.66 -25.18 22.00
N SER A 259 10.13 -24.69 23.15
CA SER A 259 11.27 -25.29 23.85
C SER A 259 11.01 -26.73 24.28
N LEU A 260 9.81 -27.03 24.82
CA LEU A 260 9.42 -28.38 25.21
C LEU A 260 9.27 -29.30 23.99
N MET A 261 8.84 -28.76 22.84
CA MET A 261 8.78 -29.54 21.61
C MET A 261 10.16 -29.95 21.12
N HIS A 262 11.14 -29.04 21.16
CA HIS A 262 12.51 -29.34 20.76
C HIS A 262 13.14 -30.38 21.69
N GLU A 263 12.89 -30.29 23.01
CA GLU A 263 13.37 -31.27 23.98
C GLU A 263 12.92 -32.71 23.66
N HIS A 264 11.65 -32.88 23.27
CA HIS A 264 11.08 -34.20 23.06
C HIS A 264 11.20 -34.74 21.63
N PHE A 265 11.18 -33.87 20.61
CA PHE A 265 10.98 -34.31 19.23
C PHE A 265 12.13 -34.00 18.26
N ASP A 266 13.19 -33.30 18.68
CA ASP A 266 14.30 -32.94 17.78
C ASP A 266 14.94 -34.13 17.06
N LYS A 267 15.09 -35.25 17.78
CA LYS A 267 15.71 -36.48 17.27
C LYS A 267 14.81 -37.25 16.29
N THR A 268 13.51 -36.94 16.26
CA THR A 268 12.53 -37.67 15.44
C THR A 268 12.49 -37.19 13.98
N GLY A 269 13.05 -36.02 13.68
CA GLY A 269 12.98 -35.41 12.35
C GLY A 269 11.63 -34.73 12.02
N ILE A 270 10.63 -34.81 12.92
CA ILE A 270 9.28 -34.32 12.61
C ILE A 270 9.22 -32.79 12.54
N LEU A 271 9.97 -32.09 13.41
CA LEU A 271 9.98 -30.62 13.46
C LEU A 271 10.60 -30.03 12.19
N GLN A 272 11.68 -30.63 11.69
CA GLN A 272 12.31 -30.24 10.43
C GLN A 272 11.37 -30.50 9.24
N SER A 273 10.56 -31.56 9.31
CA SER A 273 9.52 -31.81 8.30
C SER A 273 8.39 -30.76 8.36
N TYR A 274 7.97 -30.32 9.55
CA TYR A 274 7.03 -29.21 9.71
C TYR A 274 7.60 -27.90 9.16
N GLN A 275 8.85 -27.58 9.50
CA GLN A 275 9.57 -26.42 8.95
C GLN A 275 9.56 -26.42 7.43
N LYS A 276 9.86 -27.58 6.80
CA LYS A 276 9.89 -27.72 5.34
C LYS A 276 8.51 -27.46 4.72
N ILE A 277 7.44 -27.98 5.32
CA ILE A 277 6.06 -27.72 4.88
C ILE A 277 5.74 -26.23 4.99
N ILE A 278 6.01 -25.62 6.14
CA ILE A 278 5.75 -24.19 6.40
C ILE A 278 6.48 -23.31 5.37
N TYR A 279 7.75 -23.61 5.07
CA TYR A 279 8.52 -22.89 4.07
C TYR A 279 7.94 -23.01 2.67
N GLN A 280 7.45 -24.19 2.31
CA GLN A 280 6.86 -24.45 1.01
C GLN A 280 5.50 -23.73 0.88
N LEU A 281 4.66 -23.78 1.91
CA LEU A 281 3.39 -23.04 1.97
C LEU A 281 3.61 -21.53 1.88
N SER A 282 4.59 -21.00 2.62
CA SER A 282 5.00 -19.59 2.49
C SER A 282 5.44 -19.24 1.06
N ALA A 283 6.20 -20.12 0.41
CA ALA A 283 6.65 -19.90 -0.96
C ALA A 283 5.51 -19.92 -1.99
N GLU A 284 4.47 -20.73 -1.77
CA GLU A 284 3.23 -20.72 -2.56
C GLU A 284 2.39 -19.48 -2.31
N MET A 285 2.21 -19.06 -1.06
CA MET A 285 1.55 -17.79 -0.74
C MET A 285 2.23 -16.58 -1.40
N GLN A 286 3.56 -16.58 -1.48
CA GLN A 286 4.30 -15.56 -2.24
C GLN A 286 3.99 -15.60 -3.75
N GLU A 287 3.77 -16.78 -4.32
CA GLU A 287 3.35 -16.92 -5.73
C GLU A 287 1.92 -16.42 -5.93
N ILE A 288 1.01 -16.75 -5.01
CA ILE A 288 -0.37 -16.23 -5.00
C ILE A 288 -0.38 -14.70 -4.91
N SER A 289 0.45 -14.12 -4.03
CA SER A 289 0.63 -12.67 -3.94
C SER A 289 1.02 -12.07 -5.29
N LEU A 290 2.03 -12.61 -5.97
CA LEU A 290 2.47 -12.13 -7.27
C LEU A 290 1.39 -12.29 -8.35
N ALA A 291 0.66 -13.40 -8.34
CA ALA A 291 -0.45 -13.69 -9.25
C ALA A 291 -1.57 -12.65 -9.10
N ILE A 292 -2.00 -12.36 -7.86
CA ILE A 292 -3.01 -11.33 -7.58
C ILE A 292 -2.52 -9.94 -8.00
N LYS A 293 -1.26 -9.59 -7.69
CA LYS A 293 -0.69 -8.28 -8.09
C LYS A 293 -0.65 -8.11 -9.59
N SER A 294 -0.32 -9.17 -10.33
CA SER A 294 -0.14 -9.13 -11.78
C SER A 294 -1.46 -9.30 -12.53
N GLY A 295 -2.46 -9.94 -11.92
CA GLY A 295 -3.73 -10.32 -12.55
C GLY A 295 -3.64 -11.65 -13.32
N PHE A 296 -2.67 -12.50 -12.99
CA PHE A 296 -2.51 -13.83 -13.57
C PHE A 296 -3.03 -14.90 -12.60
N SER A 297 -3.30 -16.09 -13.14
CA SER A 297 -3.62 -17.26 -12.32
C SER A 297 -2.34 -17.92 -11.79
N SER A 298 -2.45 -18.52 -10.62
CA SER A 298 -1.45 -19.38 -10.00
C SER A 298 -2.00 -20.79 -9.83
N ALA A 299 -1.11 -21.78 -9.76
CA ALA A 299 -1.48 -23.18 -9.57
C ALA A 299 -0.77 -23.76 -8.34
N PRO A 300 -1.44 -24.66 -7.59
CA PRO A 300 -0.83 -25.35 -6.46
C PRO A 300 0.30 -26.28 -6.94
N LYS A 301 1.28 -26.56 -6.07
CA LYS A 301 2.36 -27.51 -6.39
C LYS A 301 2.06 -28.87 -5.76
N ASN A 302 2.16 -29.92 -6.59
CA ASN A 302 1.94 -31.30 -6.14
C ASN A 302 2.91 -31.70 -5.01
N ASP A 303 4.17 -31.26 -5.08
CA ASP A 303 5.20 -31.55 -4.07
C ASP A 303 4.77 -31.16 -2.64
N THR A 304 4.08 -30.04 -2.48
CA THR A 304 3.64 -29.54 -1.17
C THR A 304 2.58 -30.43 -0.57
N ARG A 305 1.61 -30.85 -1.40
CA ARG A 305 0.56 -31.79 -1.00
C ARG A 305 1.15 -33.15 -0.59
N GLU A 306 2.10 -33.65 -1.37
CA GLU A 306 2.80 -34.89 -1.03
C GLU A 306 3.59 -34.78 0.28
N LEU A 307 4.26 -33.65 0.53
CA LEU A 307 4.97 -33.41 1.78
C LEU A 307 4.03 -33.46 2.99
N VAL A 308 2.86 -32.82 2.91
CA VAL A 308 1.86 -32.82 3.99
C VAL A 308 1.36 -34.25 4.26
N VAL A 309 1.01 -35.00 3.22
CA VAL A 309 0.55 -36.40 3.36
C VAL A 309 1.64 -37.31 3.94
N ASN A 310 2.88 -37.18 3.47
CA ASN A 310 4.00 -37.98 3.97
C ASN A 310 4.32 -37.66 5.43
N ASN A 311 4.22 -36.39 5.80
CA ASN A 311 4.44 -35.94 7.17
C ASN A 311 3.32 -36.41 8.11
N ARG A 312 2.06 -36.49 7.65
CA ARG A 312 0.98 -37.14 8.41
C ARG A 312 1.29 -38.62 8.70
N LYS A 313 1.78 -39.36 7.70
CA LYS A 313 2.23 -40.75 7.90
C LYS A 313 3.40 -40.86 8.88
N LEU A 314 4.32 -39.89 8.88
CA LEU A 314 5.41 -39.83 9.86
C LEU A 314 4.88 -39.60 11.28
N PHE A 315 3.95 -38.65 11.44
CA PHE A 315 3.29 -38.40 12.72
C PHE A 315 2.60 -39.65 13.28
N GLU A 316 1.80 -40.36 12.47
CA GLU A 316 1.10 -41.56 12.94
C GLU A 316 2.06 -42.69 13.31
N ARG A 317 3.17 -42.87 12.57
CA ARG A 317 4.22 -43.84 12.95
C ARG A 317 4.87 -43.48 14.28
N LEU A 318 5.28 -42.22 14.44
CA LEU A 318 5.87 -41.76 15.71
C LEU A 318 4.92 -41.92 16.89
N ARG A 319 3.63 -41.68 16.66
CA ARG A 319 2.58 -41.89 17.65
C ARG A 319 2.42 -43.36 18.01
N GLN A 320 2.48 -44.28 17.05
CA GLN A 320 2.38 -45.71 17.32
C GLN A 320 3.62 -46.26 18.05
N ASP A 321 4.81 -45.81 17.66
CA ASP A 321 6.08 -46.39 18.11
C ASP A 321 6.58 -45.79 19.44
N TYR A 322 6.25 -44.53 19.75
CA TYR A 322 6.87 -43.77 20.87
C TYR A 322 5.87 -43.15 21.86
N MET A 323 4.57 -43.22 21.62
CA MET A 323 3.56 -42.70 22.56
C MET A 323 3.41 -43.66 23.75
N LYS A 324 3.56 -43.11 24.95
CA LYS A 324 3.40 -43.78 26.25
C LYS A 324 2.56 -42.89 27.16
N ASP A 325 2.03 -43.44 28.25
CA ASP A 325 1.18 -42.70 29.19
C ASP A 325 1.82 -41.39 29.71
N GLU A 326 3.15 -41.39 29.86
CA GLU A 326 3.93 -40.24 30.36
C GLU A 326 4.07 -39.08 29.35
N ASN A 327 3.91 -39.33 28.04
CA ASN A 327 4.15 -38.33 26.99
C ASN A 327 2.93 -38.06 26.09
N VAL A 328 1.74 -38.48 26.52
CA VAL A 328 0.47 -38.29 25.79
C VAL A 328 0.23 -36.82 25.44
N GLU A 329 0.44 -35.91 26.39
CA GLU A 329 0.21 -34.48 26.18
C GLU A 329 1.10 -33.87 25.08
N ASN A 330 2.35 -34.34 24.99
CA ASN A 330 3.30 -33.94 23.96
C ASN A 330 2.81 -34.37 22.57
N PHE A 331 2.32 -35.60 22.43
CA PHE A 331 1.74 -36.10 21.18
C PHE A 331 0.41 -35.42 20.81
N VAL A 332 -0.41 -35.04 21.80
CA VAL A 332 -1.63 -34.24 21.56
C VAL A 332 -1.26 -32.87 21.00
N SER A 333 -0.25 -32.22 21.57
CA SER A 333 0.25 -30.92 21.11
C SER A 333 0.83 -31.02 19.69
N LEU A 334 1.60 -32.07 19.42
CA LEU A 334 2.15 -32.37 18.10
C LEU A 334 1.05 -32.64 17.05
N GLY A 335 -0.01 -33.33 17.44
CA GLY A 335 -1.19 -33.59 16.60
C GLY A 335 -2.02 -32.34 16.30
N ARG A 336 -2.11 -31.40 17.25
CA ARG A 336 -2.73 -30.08 17.00
C ARG A 336 -1.95 -29.29 15.95
N ILE A 337 -0.62 -29.32 16.01
CA ILE A 337 0.23 -28.65 15.01
C ILE A 337 0.08 -29.32 13.65
N GLN A 338 0.08 -30.65 13.59
CA GLN A 338 -0.18 -31.41 12.37
C GLN A 338 -1.52 -31.00 11.72
N GLY A 339 -2.60 -30.99 12.51
CA GLY A 339 -3.92 -30.59 12.03
C GLY A 339 -3.98 -29.14 11.55
N ASN A 340 -3.29 -28.22 12.24
CA ASN A 340 -3.21 -26.83 11.80
C ASN A 340 -2.43 -26.70 10.48
N LEU A 341 -1.33 -27.43 10.30
CA LEU A 341 -0.58 -27.42 9.03
C LEU A 341 -1.40 -27.97 7.86
N GLU A 342 -2.17 -29.04 8.09
CA GLU A 342 -3.11 -29.58 7.09
C GLU A 342 -4.19 -28.54 6.72
N ALA A 343 -4.75 -27.86 7.72
CA ALA A 343 -5.74 -26.80 7.50
C ALA A 343 -5.16 -25.60 6.73
N ILE A 344 -3.95 -25.14 7.08
CA ILE A 344 -3.26 -24.06 6.37
C ILE A 344 -2.98 -24.49 4.91
N ALA A 345 -2.52 -25.73 4.70
CA ALA A 345 -2.24 -26.24 3.36
C ALA A 345 -3.50 -26.26 2.47
N GLU A 346 -4.63 -26.67 3.02
CA GLU A 346 -5.91 -26.64 2.31
C GLU A 346 -6.35 -25.22 1.97
N LYS A 347 -6.23 -24.27 2.92
CA LYS A 347 -6.53 -22.85 2.66
C LYS A 347 -5.64 -22.25 1.56
N VAL A 348 -4.33 -22.52 1.58
CA VAL A 348 -3.38 -22.04 0.55
C VAL A 348 -3.75 -22.62 -0.82
N ASN A 349 -4.14 -23.89 -0.90
CA ASN A 349 -4.59 -24.52 -2.14
C ASN A 349 -5.88 -23.85 -2.67
N GLN A 350 -6.85 -23.58 -1.80
CA GLN A 350 -8.06 -22.85 -2.17
C GLN A 350 -7.74 -21.42 -2.65
N MET A 351 -6.76 -20.75 -2.04
CA MET A 351 -6.33 -19.43 -2.45
C MET A 351 -5.77 -19.39 -3.88
N HIS A 352 -5.14 -20.46 -4.38
CA HIS A 352 -4.75 -20.55 -5.79
C HIS A 352 -5.96 -20.44 -6.73
N LEU A 353 -7.09 -21.06 -6.38
CA LEU A 353 -8.33 -20.98 -7.18
C LEU A 353 -8.91 -19.57 -7.23
N PHE A 354 -8.72 -18.77 -6.18
CA PHE A 354 -9.18 -17.38 -6.18
C PHE A 354 -8.36 -16.48 -7.13
N THR A 355 -7.14 -16.87 -7.49
CA THR A 355 -6.29 -16.07 -8.40
C THR A 355 -6.76 -16.08 -9.86
N SER A 356 -7.51 -17.09 -10.30
CA SER A 356 -8.11 -17.11 -11.64
C SER A 356 -9.36 -16.23 -11.75
N TYR A 357 -9.90 -15.75 -10.63
CA TYR A 357 -11.20 -15.06 -10.58
C TYR A 357 -12.37 -15.88 -11.17
N GLU A 358 -12.27 -17.20 -11.30
CA GLU A 358 -13.34 -18.05 -11.85
C GLU A 358 -14.28 -18.62 -10.77
N VAL A 359 -14.15 -18.17 -9.53
CA VAL A 359 -14.92 -18.74 -8.42
C VAL A 359 -16.40 -18.39 -8.52
N THR A 360 -17.24 -19.42 -8.50
CA THR A 360 -18.69 -19.28 -8.56
C THR A 360 -19.27 -19.11 -7.15
N PHE A 361 -19.76 -17.90 -6.83
CA PHE A 361 -20.47 -17.66 -5.58
C PHE A 361 -21.91 -18.15 -5.70
N LYS A 362 -22.23 -19.33 -5.14
CA LYS A 362 -23.63 -19.78 -5.00
C LYS A 362 -24.32 -18.99 -3.87
N ASN A 363 -25.26 -18.11 -4.22
CA ASN A 363 -26.25 -17.49 -3.30
C ASN A 363 -25.75 -17.18 -1.87
N GLU A 364 -24.56 -16.57 -1.73
CA GLU A 364 -24.19 -15.95 -0.46
C GLU A 364 -24.91 -14.61 -0.35
N LYS A 365 -25.66 -14.43 0.74
CA LYS A 365 -26.28 -13.15 1.13
C LYS A 365 -25.25 -12.04 0.98
N LYS A 366 -25.70 -10.85 0.54
CA LYS A 366 -24.89 -9.62 0.47
C LYS A 366 -23.86 -9.64 1.60
N VAL A 367 -22.59 -9.78 1.26
CA VAL A 367 -21.49 -9.77 2.23
C VAL A 367 -21.63 -8.46 2.98
N SER A 368 -22.17 -8.52 4.20
CA SER A 368 -22.16 -7.37 5.09
C SER A 368 -20.69 -7.02 5.29
N PRO A 369 -20.30 -5.75 5.12
CA PRO A 369 -18.92 -5.37 5.37
C PRO A 369 -18.60 -5.66 6.84
N VAL A 370 -17.85 -6.74 7.08
CA VAL A 370 -17.36 -7.15 8.42
C VAL A 370 -16.35 -6.12 8.96
N PHE A 371 -15.86 -5.22 8.11
CA PHE A 371 -15.02 -4.11 8.51
C PHE A 371 -15.86 -3.01 9.17
N GLY A 372 -16.08 -3.13 10.48
CA GLY A 372 -16.73 -2.14 11.35
C GLY A 372 -15.89 -0.89 11.65
N GLY A 373 -15.10 -0.43 10.68
CA GLY A 373 -14.37 0.83 10.79
C GLY A 373 -15.20 1.96 10.20
N VAL A 374 -15.47 3.00 10.99
CA VAL A 374 -15.98 4.27 10.45
C VAL A 374 -14.97 4.76 9.41
N PRO A 375 -15.36 4.99 8.15
CA PRO A 375 -14.43 5.47 7.14
C PRO A 375 -13.80 6.77 7.65
N ALA A 376 -12.48 6.89 7.51
CA ALA A 376 -11.77 8.12 7.86
C ALA A 376 -12.20 9.25 6.91
N THR A 377 -13.32 9.90 7.22
CA THR A 377 -13.74 11.12 6.55
C THR A 377 -12.72 12.20 6.90
N GLN A 378 -12.09 12.78 5.86
CA GLN A 378 -11.20 13.90 6.08
C GLN A 378 -12.00 15.08 6.63
N ASP A 379 -11.70 15.42 7.88
CA ASP A 379 -12.30 16.55 8.55
C ASP A 379 -11.65 17.85 8.06
N LEU A 380 -12.38 18.60 7.24
CA LEU A 380 -11.92 19.86 6.65
C LEU A 380 -12.44 21.08 7.42
N ARG A 381 -12.82 20.92 8.70
CA ARG A 381 -13.33 22.03 9.52
C ARG A 381 -12.27 23.12 9.71
N PRO A 382 -12.57 24.40 9.44
CA PRO A 382 -11.65 25.51 9.69
C PRO A 382 -11.16 25.61 11.14
N SER A 383 -11.96 25.11 12.09
CA SER A 383 -11.60 25.07 13.51
C SER A 383 -10.32 24.27 13.79
N LEU A 384 -9.98 23.26 12.97
CA LEU A 384 -8.75 22.50 13.12
C LEU A 384 -7.50 23.35 12.81
N LEU A 385 -7.61 24.24 11.84
CA LEU A 385 -6.52 25.15 11.49
C LEU A 385 -6.32 26.14 12.65
N ILE A 386 -7.42 26.74 13.12
CA ILE A 386 -7.40 27.70 14.23
C ILE A 386 -6.88 27.07 15.52
N SER A 387 -7.30 25.83 15.84
CA SER A 387 -6.81 25.13 17.04
C SER A 387 -5.33 24.78 16.99
N ASN A 388 -4.72 24.77 15.80
CA ASN A 388 -3.30 24.54 15.61
C ASN A 388 -2.48 25.85 15.51
N LEU A 389 -3.10 27.04 15.55
CA LEU A 389 -2.41 28.33 15.51
C LEU A 389 -1.83 28.72 16.88
N HIS A 390 -0.91 27.91 17.40
CA HIS A 390 -0.17 28.22 18.63
C HIS A 390 1.20 27.52 18.64
N PHE A 391 2.17 28.07 19.39
CA PHE A 391 3.54 27.55 19.47
C PHE A 391 3.67 26.15 20.11
N GLY A 392 2.60 25.64 20.72
CA GLY A 392 2.56 24.26 21.21
C GLY A 392 2.33 23.23 20.10
N SER A 393 1.78 23.63 18.95
CA SER A 393 1.55 22.73 17.82
C SER A 393 2.86 22.43 17.08
N ASN A 394 3.14 21.15 16.87
CA ASN A 394 4.27 20.72 16.03
C ASN A 394 4.13 21.21 14.59
N ILE A 395 2.91 21.28 14.07
CA ILE A 395 2.64 21.70 12.69
C ILE A 395 2.91 23.19 12.54
N PHE A 396 2.43 24.02 13.48
CA PHE A 396 2.70 25.47 13.46
C PHE A 396 4.19 25.80 13.51
N ARG A 397 4.94 25.15 14.43
CA ARG A 397 6.39 25.32 14.53
C ARG A 397 7.13 24.86 13.28
N HIS A 398 6.64 23.80 12.62
CA HIS A 398 7.18 23.37 11.34
C HIS A 398 6.90 24.41 10.24
N SER A 399 5.67 24.90 10.13
CA SER A 399 5.29 25.90 9.13
C SER A 399 6.03 27.22 9.26
N ILE A 400 6.33 27.68 10.48
CA ILE A 400 7.22 28.84 10.70
C ILE A 400 8.62 28.55 10.17
N ARG A 401 9.19 27.38 10.48
CA ARG A 401 10.53 27.00 9.98
C ARG A 401 10.58 26.95 8.46
N VAL A 402 9.55 26.40 7.82
CA VAL A 402 9.43 26.38 6.35
C VAL A 402 9.35 27.79 5.79
N ALA A 403 8.50 28.66 6.34
CA ALA A 403 8.38 30.04 5.90
C ALA A 403 9.69 30.84 6.03
N LEU A 404 10.38 30.70 7.17
CA LEU A 404 11.68 31.32 7.39
C LEU A 404 12.76 30.76 6.46
N ALA A 405 12.79 29.44 6.24
CA ALA A 405 13.75 28.82 5.33
C ALA A 405 13.55 29.30 3.89
N LEU A 406 12.31 29.44 3.44
CA LEU A 406 11.99 29.98 2.11
C LEU A 406 12.37 31.46 1.99
N LEU A 407 12.13 32.26 3.03
CA LEU A 407 12.54 33.67 3.06
C LEU A 407 14.05 33.82 3.01
N VAL A 408 14.78 33.06 3.83
CA VAL A 408 16.25 33.07 3.86
C VAL A 408 16.84 32.52 2.56
N GLY A 409 16.19 31.55 1.91
CA GLY A 409 16.63 31.06 0.60
C GLY A 409 16.35 32.03 -0.55
N TYR A 410 15.45 33.01 -0.35
CA TYR A 410 15.13 34.04 -1.33
C TYR A 410 16.01 35.29 -1.22
N ILE A 411 16.33 35.71 0.01
CA ILE A 411 17.28 36.80 0.31
C ILE A 411 18.69 36.35 -0.07
#